data_AF-A0A848SHF9-F1
#
_entry.id   AF-A0A848SHF9-F1
#
_cell.length_a   1.000
_cell.length_b   1.000
_cell.length_c   1.000
_cell.angle_alpha   90.00
_cell.angle_beta   90.00
_cell.angle_gamma   90.00
#
_symmetry.space_group_name_H-M   'P 1'
#
loop_
_entity.id
_entity.type
_entity.pdbx_description
1 polymer ?
#
loop_
_entity_poly.entity_id
_entity_poly.type
_entity_poly.pdbx_seq_one_letter_code
_entity_poly.pdbx_strand_id
1 'polypeptide(L)'
;MRILTGNDLKSGAVVWWDGSDWSLHVDHAVDVGDRAEEIAAREEAARRVNVPYAIEAQRDDNGVRPAHIKDRVRALGPTVRPDLTLKPSDAQAGNWVI
;
A
#
# COMPACT_ATOMS: atom_id res chain seq x y z
N MET A 1 -9.68 -3.61 -8.89
CA MET A 1 -9.38 -2.17 -8.75
C MET A 1 -7.90 -1.98 -8.90
N ARG A 2 -7.50 -0.85 -9.47
CA ARG A 2 -6.10 -0.53 -9.68
C ARG A 2 -5.69 0.50 -8.65
N ILE A 3 -4.73 0.18 -7.79
CA ILE A 3 -4.30 1.05 -6.68
C ILE A 3 -2.81 1.38 -6.79
N LEU A 4 -2.38 2.51 -6.21
CA LEU A 4 -0.98 2.91 -6.19
C LEU A 4 -0.33 2.62 -4.84
N THR A 5 0.91 2.14 -4.89
CA THR A 5 1.79 2.00 -3.74
C THR A 5 3.20 2.48 -4.07
N GLY A 6 3.95 2.85 -3.03
CA GLY A 6 5.35 3.23 -3.12
C GLY A 6 5.96 3.27 -1.73
N ASN A 7 7.07 3.99 -1.59
CA ASN A 7 7.67 4.28 -0.30
C ASN A 7 7.66 5.79 -0.05
N ASP A 8 7.14 6.22 1.10
CA ASP A 8 7.26 7.62 1.53
C ASP A 8 8.73 8.03 1.50
N LEU A 9 9.05 9.14 0.83
CA LEU A 9 10.44 9.50 0.58
C LEU A 9 11.20 9.80 1.88
N LYS A 10 10.51 10.37 2.87
CA LYS A 10 11.12 10.84 4.11
C LYS A 10 11.41 9.70 5.09
N SER A 11 10.46 8.79 5.26
CA SER A 11 10.50 7.73 6.26
C SER A 11 10.86 6.35 5.69
N GLY A 12 10.67 6.16 4.39
CA GLY A 12 10.76 4.84 3.74
C GLY A 12 9.55 3.94 4.00
N ALA A 13 8.51 4.42 4.69
CA ALA A 13 7.31 3.62 4.97
C ALA A 13 6.58 3.23 3.68
N VAL A 14 6.00 2.03 3.64
CA VAL A 14 5.10 1.64 2.53
C VAL A 14 3.84 2.48 2.64
N VAL A 15 3.44 3.11 1.53
CA VAL A 15 2.27 3.98 1.46
C VAL A 15 1.34 3.63 0.29
N TRP A 16 0.10 4.09 0.39
CA TRP A 16 -1.03 3.79 -0.48
C TRP A 16 -1.79 5.08 -0.83
N TRP A 17 -2.08 5.31 -2.10
CA TRP A 17 -2.77 6.52 -2.54
C TRP A 17 -4.25 6.51 -2.15
N ASP A 18 -4.71 7.51 -1.40
CA ASP A 18 -6.09 7.62 -0.91
C ASP A 18 -7.03 8.45 -1.80
N GLY A 19 -6.52 9.00 -2.90
CA GLY A 19 -7.23 9.91 -3.79
C GLY A 19 -6.72 11.35 -3.71
N SER A 20 -6.05 11.71 -2.61
CA SER A 20 -5.54 13.05 -2.35
C SER A 20 -4.12 13.07 -1.76
N ASP A 21 -3.76 12.07 -0.96
CA ASP A 21 -2.46 11.92 -0.30
C ASP A 21 -2.06 10.44 -0.14
N TRP A 22 -0.96 10.21 0.57
CA TRP A 22 -0.36 8.91 0.82
C TRP A 22 -0.66 8.41 2.24
N SER A 23 -1.39 7.31 2.34
CA SER A 23 -1.72 6.66 3.61
C SER A 23 -0.82 5.48 3.93
N LEU A 24 -0.60 5.21 5.22
CA LEU A 24 0.07 3.99 5.68
C LEU A 24 -0.82 2.74 5.56
N HIS A 25 -2.13 2.91 5.42
CA HIS A 25 -3.10 1.81 5.45
C HIS A 25 -3.62 1.49 4.06
N VAL A 26 -3.50 0.22 3.65
CA VAL A 26 -3.98 -0.26 2.34
C VAL A 26 -5.48 -0.09 2.16
N ASP A 27 -6.26 -0.13 3.25
CA ASP A 27 -7.72 0.01 3.21
C ASP A 27 -8.19 1.40 2.78
N HIS A 28 -7.32 2.42 2.87
CA HIS A 28 -7.61 3.75 2.37
C HIS A 28 -7.38 3.88 0.85
N ALA A 29 -6.77 2.88 0.22
CA ALA A 29 -6.46 2.93 -1.21
C ALA A 29 -7.73 3.04 -2.05
N VAL A 30 -7.68 3.94 -3.03
CA VAL A 30 -8.78 4.15 -4.00
C VAL A 30 -8.40 3.64 -5.37
N ASP A 31 -9.43 3.28 -6.16
CA ASP A 31 -9.24 2.90 -7.55
C ASP A 31 -8.80 4.13 -8.38
N VAL A 32 -7.61 4.07 -8.95
CA VAL A 32 -7.05 5.13 -9.79
C VAL A 32 -7.30 4.90 -11.28
N GLY A 33 -7.75 3.70 -11.68
CA GLY A 33 -8.03 3.34 -13.07
C GLY A 33 -6.88 3.73 -14.02
N ASP A 34 -7.23 4.42 -15.11
CA ASP A 34 -6.29 4.84 -16.15
C ASP A 34 -5.39 6.02 -15.75
N ARG A 35 -5.63 6.65 -14.59
CA ARG A 35 -4.83 7.79 -14.10
C ARG A 35 -3.64 7.35 -13.24
N ALA A 36 -3.41 6.05 -13.08
CA ALA A 36 -2.39 5.52 -12.19
C ALA A 36 -0.99 6.07 -12.53
N GLU A 37 -0.63 6.02 -13.80
CA GLU A 37 0.67 6.50 -14.30
C GLU A 37 0.83 8.01 -14.15
N GLU A 38 -0.22 8.79 -14.42
CA GLU A 38 -0.21 10.25 -14.29
C GLU A 38 0.02 10.66 -12.82
N ILE A 39 -0.74 10.07 -11.90
CA ILE A 39 -0.62 10.35 -10.46
C ILE A 39 0.76 9.90 -9.96
N ALA A 40 1.21 8.70 -10.32
CA ALA A 40 2.51 8.18 -9.93
C ALA A 40 3.65 9.12 -10.35
N ALA A 41 3.68 9.53 -11.63
CA ALA A 41 4.71 10.44 -12.14
C ALA A 41 4.67 11.81 -11.46
N ARG A 42 3.47 12.36 -11.22
CA ARG A 42 3.29 13.64 -10.51
C ARG A 42 3.83 13.58 -9.09
N GLU A 43 3.48 12.55 -8.34
CA GLU A 43 3.85 12.40 -6.93
C GLU A 43 5.35 12.08 -6.75
N GLU A 44 5.93 11.32 -7.68
CA GLU A 44 7.37 11.07 -7.73
C GLU A 44 8.15 12.36 -8.06
N ALA A 45 7.71 13.13 -9.06
CA ALA A 45 8.32 14.42 -9.40
C ALA A 45 8.20 15.44 -8.27
N ALA A 46 7.10 15.39 -7.50
CA ALA A 46 6.91 16.17 -6.28
C ALA A 46 7.78 15.69 -5.10
N ARG A 47 8.50 14.57 -5.23
CA ARG A 47 9.36 13.96 -4.21
C ARG A 47 8.59 13.62 -2.92
N ARG A 48 7.33 13.20 -3.04
CA ARG A 48 6.55 12.69 -1.90
C ARG A 48 6.73 11.18 -1.72
N VAL A 49 6.86 10.47 -2.83
CA VAL A 49 6.97 9.02 -2.89
C VAL A 49 8.15 8.62 -3.77
N ASN A 50 8.76 7.48 -3.44
CA ASN A 50 9.82 6.87 -4.23
C ASN A 50 9.30 5.63 -4.95
N VAL A 51 9.58 5.53 -6.25
CA VAL A 51 9.20 4.40 -7.14
C VAL A 51 7.72 4.00 -6.96
N PRO A 52 6.76 4.93 -7.17
CA PRO A 52 5.35 4.58 -7.13
C PRO A 52 4.98 3.66 -8.31
N TYR A 53 4.15 2.66 -8.05
CA TYR A 53 3.65 1.76 -9.08
C TYR A 53 2.22 1.31 -8.81
N ALA A 54 1.52 0.94 -9.88
CA ALA A 54 0.17 0.42 -9.83
C ALA A 54 0.15 -1.09 -9.60
N ILE A 55 -0.81 -1.56 -8.81
CA ILE A 55 -1.09 -2.97 -8.61
C ILE A 55 -2.60 -3.24 -8.70
N GLU A 56 -2.93 -4.50 -8.98
CA GLU A 56 -4.30 -4.99 -8.87
C GLU A 56 -4.64 -5.33 -7.42
N ALA A 57 -5.85 -4.98 -7.02
CA ALA A 57 -6.43 -5.31 -5.72
C ALA A 57 -7.92 -5.60 -5.85
N GLN A 58 -8.46 -6.27 -4.83
CA GLN A 58 -9.89 -6.48 -4.63
C GLN A 58 -10.31 -5.72 -3.38
N ARG A 59 -11.53 -5.19 -3.38
CA ARG A 59 -12.16 -4.60 -2.19
C ARG A 59 -13.42 -5.39 -1.88
N ASP A 60 -13.55 -5.78 -0.63
CA ASP A 60 -14.73 -6.42 -0.06
C ASP A 60 -15.09 -5.77 1.28
N ASP A 61 -16.04 -6.37 2.01
CA ASP A 61 -16.49 -5.88 3.31
C ASP A 61 -15.38 -5.88 4.39
N ASN A 62 -14.28 -6.60 4.18
CA ASN A 62 -13.14 -6.71 5.10
C ASN A 62 -12.00 -5.74 4.76
N GLY A 63 -12.08 -5.01 3.64
CA GLY A 63 -11.08 -4.00 3.25
C GLY A 63 -10.50 -4.21 1.86
N VAL A 64 -9.30 -3.66 1.64
CA VAL A 64 -8.57 -3.76 0.36
C VAL A 64 -7.51 -4.85 0.47
N ARG A 65 -7.56 -5.82 -0.45
CA ARG A 65 -6.58 -6.89 -0.54
C ARG A 65 -5.79 -6.82 -1.86
N PRO A 66 -4.47 -6.53 -1.80
CA PRO A 66 -3.59 -6.65 -2.96
C PRO A 66 -3.61 -8.07 -3.56
N ALA A 67 -3.64 -8.16 -4.89
CA ALA A 67 -3.69 -9.44 -5.59
C ALA A 67 -2.44 -10.29 -5.35
N HIS A 68 -1.25 -9.66 -5.33
CA HIS A 68 0.03 -10.35 -5.23
C HIS A 68 0.57 -10.39 -3.78
N ILE A 69 1.13 -11.53 -3.36
CA ILE A 69 1.58 -11.77 -1.98
C ILE A 69 2.65 -10.78 -1.50
N LYS A 70 3.56 -10.39 -2.39
CA LYS A 70 4.59 -9.36 -2.11
C LYS A 70 3.94 -8.08 -1.56
N ASP A 71 2.84 -7.65 -2.17
CA ASP A 71 2.19 -6.39 -1.82
C ASP A 71 1.33 -6.52 -0.57
N ARG A 72 0.82 -7.73 -0.27
CA ARG A 72 0.23 -8.05 1.03
C ARG A 72 1.27 -8.00 2.15
N VAL A 73 2.46 -8.56 1.95
CA VAL A 73 3.55 -8.42 2.93
C VAL A 73 3.91 -6.95 3.14
N ARG A 74 4.03 -6.17 2.06
CA ARG A 74 4.30 -4.73 2.15
C ARG A 74 3.21 -3.95 2.88
N ALA A 75 1.95 -4.31 2.67
CA ALA A 75 0.81 -3.71 3.37
C ALA A 75 0.81 -4.02 4.87
N LEU A 76 1.23 -5.22 5.27
CA LEU A 76 1.24 -5.61 6.68
C LEU A 76 2.49 -5.11 7.42
N GLY A 77 3.66 -5.27 6.82
CA GLY A 77 4.97 -4.98 7.43
C GLY A 77 5.94 -6.18 7.40
N PRO A 78 7.13 -6.02 7.99
CA PRO A 78 8.21 -6.99 7.88
C PRO A 78 7.88 -8.31 8.60
N THR A 79 8.03 -9.44 7.90
CA THR A 79 7.79 -10.79 8.46
C THR A 79 8.79 -11.19 9.54
N VAL A 80 9.98 -10.57 9.55
CA VAL A 80 11.05 -10.84 10.53
C VAL A 80 11.00 -9.93 11.77
N ARG A 81 10.15 -8.89 11.75
CA ARG A 81 9.91 -7.98 12.88
C ARG A 81 8.40 -7.73 13.03
N PRO A 82 7.62 -8.73 13.47
CA PRO A 82 6.17 -8.61 13.62
C PRO A 82 5.73 -7.44 14.52
N ASP A 83 6.59 -7.07 15.47
CA ASP A 83 6.42 -5.92 16.36
C ASP A 83 6.41 -4.56 15.64
N LEU A 84 6.92 -4.50 14.40
CA LEU A 84 6.94 -3.30 13.54
C LEU A 84 5.87 -3.34 12.44
N THR A 85 4.96 -4.32 12.47
CA THR A 85 3.84 -4.38 11.52
C THR A 85 2.77 -3.35 11.86
N LEU A 86 1.80 -3.14 10.97
CA LEU A 86 0.62 -2.30 11.24
C LEU A 86 -0.31 -2.90 12.31
N LYS A 87 -0.19 -4.19 12.62
CA LYS A 87 -1.03 -4.91 13.60
C LYS A 87 -0.17 -5.74 14.57
N PRO A 88 0.72 -5.10 15.36
CA PRO A 88 1.73 -5.81 16.15
C PRO A 88 1.13 -6.59 17.34
N SER A 89 -0.07 -6.22 17.78
CA SER A 89 -0.81 -6.92 18.85
C SER A 89 -1.63 -8.11 18.35
N ASP A 90 -1.79 -8.29 17.04
CA ASP A 90 -2.56 -9.37 16.44
C ASP A 90 -1.64 -10.49 15.98
N ALA A 91 -1.56 -11.55 16.79
CA ALA A 91 -0.73 -12.72 16.50
C ALA A 91 -1.14 -13.46 15.20
N GLN A 92 -2.35 -13.23 14.67
CA GLN A 92 -2.83 -13.86 13.45
C GLN A 92 -2.72 -12.96 12.22
N ALA A 93 -2.20 -11.73 12.34
CA ALA A 93 -2.15 -10.78 11.23
C ALA A 93 -1.39 -11.33 10.01
N GLY A 94 -0.41 -12.21 10.22
CA GLY A 94 0.33 -12.90 9.15
C GLY A 94 -0.54 -13.78 8.25
N ASN A 95 -1.66 -14.31 8.75
CA ASN A 95 -2.57 -15.16 7.97
C ASN A 95 -3.22 -14.40 6.81
N TRP A 96 -3.35 -13.08 6.92
CA TRP A 96 -3.92 -12.24 5.85
C TRP A 96 -3.05 -12.24 4.57
N VAL A 97 -1.76 -12.53 4.71
CA VAL A 97 -0.78 -12.55 3.62
C VAL A 97 -0.98 -13.75 2.69
N ILE A 98 -1.38 -14.92 3.21
CA ILE A 98 -1.43 -16.18 2.44
C ILE A 98 -2.79 -16.31 1.74
#